data_AF-A0A1H6LYX2-F1
#
_entry.id   AF-A0A1H6LYX2-F1
#
_cell.length_a   1.000
_cell.length_b   1.000
_cell.length_c   1.000
_cell.angle_alpha   90.00
_cell.angle_beta   90.00
_cell.angle_gamma   90.00
#
_symmetry.space_group_name_H-M   'P 1'
#
loop_
_entity.id
_entity.type
_entity.pdbx_description
1 polymer ?
#
loop_
_entity_poly.entity_id
_entity_poly.type
_entity_poly.pdbx_seq_one_letter_code
_entity_poly.pdbx_strand_id
1 'polypeptide(L)' 'MRYTDLSDLGGFLWWLCIKFCKTNLKDEQTEDKWSRNILTFLMFGSFIGFMISVLT' A
#
# COMPACT_ATOMS: atom_id res chain seq x y z
N MET A 1 9.80 -13.54 -6.90
CA MET A 1 9.74 -12.40 -5.96
C MET A 1 10.49 -11.20 -6.55
N ARG A 2 9.90 -10.43 -7.47
CA ARG A 2 10.58 -9.29 -8.12
C ARG A 2 10.11 -7.91 -7.66
N TYR A 3 9.07 -7.85 -6.82
CA TYR A 3 8.42 -6.61 -6.38
C TYR A 3 8.11 -6.61 -4.88
N THR A 4 9.08 -6.99 -4.05
CA THR A 4 8.95 -6.94 -2.59
C THR A 4 8.76 -5.51 -2.11
N ASP A 5 9.57 -4.56 -2.60
CA ASP A 5 9.54 -3.17 -2.11
C ASP A 5 8.19 -2.47 -2.36
N LEU A 6 7.58 -2.68 -3.53
CA LEU A 6 6.26 -2.11 -3.87
C LEU A 6 5.13 -2.75 -3.04
N SER A 7 5.22 -4.06 -2.83
CA SER A 7 4.28 -4.78 -1.95
C SER A 7 4.44 -4.34 -0.50
N ASP A 8 5.66 -4.12 -0.03
CA ASP A 8 5.92 -3.71 1.34
C ASP A 8 5.40 -2.29 1.58
N LEU A 9 5.60 -1.37 0.62
CA LEU A 9 5.05 -0.02 0.69
C LEU A 9 3.52 -0.03 0.65
N GLY A 10 2.92 -0.85 -0.22
CA GLY A 10 1.48 -1.04 -0.30
C GLY A 10 0.88 -1.62 0.98
N GLY A 11 1.55 -2.61 1.58
CA GLY A 11 1.17 -3.19 2.87
C GLY A 11 1.31 -2.20 4.02
N PHE A 12 2.34 -1.35 3.98
CA PHE A 12 2.51 -0.24 4.92
C PHE A 12 1.39 0.79 4.80
N LEU A 13 1.01 1.21 3.59
CA LEU A 13 -0.12 2.11 3.35
C LEU A 13 -1.45 1.51 3.85
N TRP A 14 -1.69 0.24 3.55
CA TRP A 14 -2.87 -0.48 4.04
C TRP A 14 -2.91 -0.51 5.57
N TRP A 15 -1.78 -0.85 6.19
CA TRP A 15 -1.66 -0.88 7.65
C TRP A 15 -1.88 0.50 8.26
N LEU A 16 -1.24 1.54 7.71
CA LEU A 16 -1.35 2.92 8.20
C LEU A 16 -2.78 3.47 8.10
N CYS A 17 -3.48 3.22 7.00
CA CYS A 17 -4.79 3.83 6.74
C CYS A 17 -5.97 3.03 7.31
N ILE A 18 -5.88 1.70 7.35
CA ILE A 18 -7.03 0.84 7.67
C ILE A 18 -6.82 0.04 8.96
N LYS A 19 -5.60 -0.46 9.20
CA LYS A 19 -5.29 -1.41 10.28
C LYS A 19 -4.34 -0.83 11.33
N PHE A 20 -4.27 0.49 11.46
CA PHE A 20 -3.32 1.15 12.34
C PHE A 20 -3.42 0.62 13.77
N CYS A 21 -2.32 0.09 14.29
CA CYS A 21 -2.22 -0.58 15.60
C CYS A 21 -3.19 -1.77 15.83
N LYS A 22 -3.93 -2.24 14.82
CA LYS A 22 -4.85 -3.40 14.92
C LYS A 22 -4.20 -4.73 14.56
N THR A 23 -3.16 -4.69 13.72
CA THR A 23 -2.39 -5.87 13.31
C THR A 23 -0.90 -5.53 13.33
N ASN A 24 0.00 -6.53 13.30
CA ASN A 24 1.42 -6.23 13.09
C ASN A 24 1.65 -5.89 11.63
N LEU A 25 2.53 -4.92 11.38
CA LEU A 25 2.91 -4.55 10.01
C LEU A 25 3.48 -5.75 9.22
N LYS A 26 4.28 -6.60 9.88
CA LYS A 26 4.84 -7.81 9.27
C LYS A 26 3.77 -8.78 8.78
N ASP A 27 2.67 -8.91 9.53
CA ASP A 27 1.55 -9.78 9.14
C ASP A 27 0.80 -9.22 7.93
N GLU A 28 0.90 -7.92 7.66
CA GLU A 28 0.29 -7.28 6.49
C GLU A 28 1.19 -7.27 5.25
N GLN A 29 2.49 -7.52 5.42
CA GLN A 29 3.50 -7.57 4.36
C GLN A 29 3.84 -9.01 3.90
N THR A 30 3.05 -10.00 4.33
CA THR A 30 3.23 -11.40 3.93
C THR A 30 2.85 -11.63 2.45
N GLU A 31 3.48 -12.64 1.82
CA GLU A 31 3.30 -12.91 0.38
C GLU A 31 1.87 -13.26 -0.02
N ASP A 32 1.07 -13.85 0.87
CA ASP A 32 -0.36 -14.14 0.62
C ASP A 32 -1.18 -12.87 0.39
N LYS A 33 -0.70 -11.72 0.89
CA LYS A 33 -1.33 -10.41 0.75
C LYS A 33 -0.70 -9.55 -0.36
N TRP A 34 0.25 -10.10 -1.11
CA TRP A 34 1.01 -9.37 -2.15
C TRP A 34 0.10 -8.66 -3.16
N SER A 35 -0.94 -9.34 -3.65
CA SER A 35 -1.89 -8.77 -4.62
C SER A 35 -2.64 -7.56 -4.06
N ARG A 36 -3.14 -7.65 -2.82
CA ARG A 36 -3.81 -6.54 -2.12
C ARG A 36 -2.86 -5.37 -1.89
N ASN A 37 -1.62 -5.66 -1.50
CA ASN A 37 -0.64 -4.63 -1.21
C ASN A 37 -0.25 -3.86 -2.48
N ILE A 38 0.03 -4.55 -3.59
CA ILE A 38 0.28 -3.89 -4.88
C ILE A 38 -0.93 -3.04 -5.31
N LEU A 39 -2.15 -3.56 -5.18
CA LEU A 39 -3.35 -2.79 -5.51
C LEU A 39 -3.46 -1.53 -4.66
N THR A 40 -3.17 -1.63 -3.36
CA THR A 40 -3.19 -0.49 -2.42
C THR A 40 -2.17 0.56 -2.85
N PHE A 41 -0.95 0.15 -3.20
CA PHE A 41 0.10 1.05 -3.69
C PHE A 41 -0.35 1.77 -4.97
N LEU A 42 -0.91 1.06 -5.94
CA LEU A 42 -1.38 1.64 -7.21
C LEU A 42 -2.52 2.63 -7.00
N MET A 43 -3.50 2.31 -6.14
CA MET A 43 -4.62 3.21 -5.84
C MET A 43 -4.16 4.47 -5.12
N PHE A 44 -3.23 4.35 -4.16
CA PHE A 44 -2.67 5.53 -3.48
C PHE A 44 -1.86 6.39 -4.45
N GLY A 45 -1.02 5.77 -5.29
CA GLY A 45 -0.22 6.47 -6.29
C GLY A 45 -1.08 7.24 -7.29
N SER A 46 -2.14 6.62 -7.81
CA SER A 46 -3.06 7.28 -8.74
C SER A 46 -3.86 8.40 -8.08
N PHE A 47 -4.30 8.21 -6.84
CA PHE A 47 -5.00 9.25 -6.08
C PHE A 47 -4.11 10.47 -5.83
N ILE A 48 -2.86 10.27 -5.40
CA ILE A 48 -1.89 11.37 -5.21
C ILE A 48 -1.62 12.08 -6.54
N GLY A 49 -1.39 11.33 -7.62
CA GLY A 49 -1.18 11.91 -8.95
C GLY A 49 -2.38 12.76 -9.41
N PHE A 50 -3.59 12.28 -9.19
CA PHE A 50 -4.81 13.03 -9.47
C PHE A 50 -4.89 14.31 -8.63
N MET A 51 -4.68 14.24 -7.31
CA MET A 51 -4.69 15.41 -6.44
C MET A 51 -3.68 16.47 -6.86
N ILE A 52 -2.46 16.07 -7.23
CA ILE A 52 -1.44 17.01 -7.74
C ILE A 52 -1.93 17.67 -9.03
N SER A 53 -2.49 16.90 -9.96
CA SER A 53 -2.97 17.42 -11.25
C SER A 53 -4.16 18.40 -11.12
N VAL A 54 -4.98 18.24 -10.09
CA VAL A 54 -6.13 19.14 -9.82
C VAL A 54 -5.70 20.41 -9.08
N LEU A 55 -4.65 20.33 -8.25
CA LEU A 55 -4.16 21.43 -7.43
C LEU A 55 -3.09 22.30 -8.11
N THR A 56 -2.61 21.92 -9.30
CA THR A 56 -1.62 22.65 -10.12
C THR A 56 -2.32 23.38 -11.25
#